data_AF-A0A196SBB6-F1
#
_entry.id   AF-A0A196SBB6-F1
#
_cell.length_a   1.000
_cell.length_b   1.000
_cell.length_c   1.000
_cell.angle_alpha   90.00
_cell.angle_beta   90.00
_cell.angle_gamma   90.00
#
_symmetry.space_group_name_H-M   'P 1'
#
loop_
_entity.id
_entity.type
_entity.pdbx_description
1 polymer ?
#
loop_
_entity_poly.entity_id
_entity_poly.type
_entity_poly.pdbx_seq_one_letter_code
_entity_poly.pdbx_strand_id
1 'polypeptide(L)'
;MSNLKIIGGQEDTTVVSEVSMFEQLSLAAFLQRYWADNQVSCTVTFDPETEGPHIAQMLQYFQYQLKGVSMFPKQDYSKYPQLPYEAISEATYAEMTKGLKPISFQKERGKEAKVGENAHAMFPDAVSFCNNDKCDLHL
;
A
#
# COMPACT_ATOMS: atom_id res chain seq x y z
N MET A 1 12.36 8.99 -22.06
CA MET A 1 11.21 8.58 -21.23
C MET A 1 11.12 9.56 -20.09
N SER A 2 10.04 10.32 -20.04
CA SER A 2 9.85 11.47 -19.15
C SER A 2 9.82 11.02 -17.69
N ASN A 3 10.73 11.57 -16.87
CA ASN A 3 10.68 11.50 -15.41
C ASN A 3 9.36 12.14 -14.96
N LEU A 4 8.34 11.31 -14.73
CA LEU A 4 7.09 11.74 -14.14
C LEU A 4 7.39 12.06 -12.68
N LYS A 5 7.62 13.34 -12.40
CA LYS A 5 7.79 13.86 -11.05
C LYS A 5 6.43 13.77 -10.39
N ILE A 6 6.21 12.69 -9.64
CA ILE A 6 4.98 12.46 -8.90
C ILE A 6 4.99 13.46 -7.76
N ILE A 7 4.02 14.37 -7.83
CA ILE A 7 3.71 15.45 -6.89
C ILE A 7 4.83 16.48 -6.67
N GLY A 8 4.45 17.75 -6.82
CA GLY A 8 5.00 18.77 -5.95
C GLY A 8 4.67 18.36 -4.51
N GLY A 9 5.65 17.79 -3.83
CA GLY A 9 5.54 17.60 -2.39
C GLY A 9 5.33 18.97 -1.76
N GLN A 10 4.30 19.10 -0.93
CA GLN A 10 4.46 19.80 0.33
C GLN A 10 5.86 19.44 0.85
N GLU A 11 6.73 20.42 1.15
CA GLU A 11 8.21 20.30 1.28
C GLU A 11 8.76 19.14 2.16
N ASP A 12 7.91 18.31 2.77
CA ASP A 12 8.22 17.31 3.79
C ASP A 12 7.70 15.87 3.49
N THR A 13 7.21 15.54 2.28
CA THR A 13 6.77 14.16 1.97
C THR A 13 7.59 13.51 0.86
N THR A 14 8.10 12.30 1.12
CA THR A 14 8.86 11.50 0.14
C THR A 14 8.09 10.24 -0.24
N VAL A 15 8.09 9.90 -1.53
CA VAL A 15 7.47 8.67 -2.06
C VAL A 15 8.41 7.48 -1.94
N VAL A 16 7.87 6.27 -1.77
CA VAL A 16 8.67 5.03 -1.60
C VAL A 16 9.65 4.76 -2.76
N SER A 17 9.35 5.26 -3.97
CA SER A 17 10.24 5.11 -5.12
C SER A 17 11.55 5.90 -4.97
N GLU A 18 11.55 6.97 -4.19
CA GLU A 18 12.69 7.87 -3.96
C GLU A 18 13.48 7.52 -2.69
N VAL A 19 12.95 6.65 -1.83
CA VAL A 19 13.62 6.22 -0.59
C VAL A 19 14.52 5.02 -0.89
N SER A 20 15.80 5.14 -0.58
CA SER A 20 16.78 4.08 -0.76
C SER A 20 16.56 2.90 0.20
N MET A 21 17.10 1.73 -0.16
CA MET A 21 17.14 0.54 0.69
C MET A 21 17.78 0.86 2.05
N PHE A 22 18.83 1.68 2.08
CA PHE A 22 19.54 2.05 3.31
C PHE A 22 18.67 2.90 4.23
N GLU A 23 17.97 3.90 3.70
CA GLU A 23 17.08 4.76 4.48
C GLU A 23 15.90 3.96 5.05
N GLN A 24 15.31 3.05 4.25
CA GLN A 24 14.26 2.14 4.71
C GLN A 24 14.74 1.26 5.87
N LEU A 25 15.92 0.64 5.76
CA LEU A 25 16.52 -0.18 6.82
C LEU A 25 16.87 0.66 8.07
N SER A 26 17.35 1.88 7.87
CA SER A 26 17.70 2.79 8.97
C SER A 26 16.47 3.19 9.77
N LEU A 27 15.33 3.44 9.11
CA LEU A 27 14.07 3.73 9.77
C LEU A 27 13.56 2.51 10.56
N ALA A 28 13.66 1.31 9.99
CA ALA A 28 13.31 0.09 10.69
C ALA A 28 14.19 -0.14 11.93
N ALA A 29 15.50 0.10 11.82
CA ALA A 29 16.44 -0.02 12.93
C ALA A 29 16.17 1.01 14.03
N PHE A 30 15.83 2.25 13.65
CA PHE A 30 15.43 3.30 14.58
C PHE A 30 14.20 2.88 15.39
N LEU A 31 13.13 2.43 14.72
CA LEU A 31 11.92 1.94 15.38
C LEU A 31 12.21 0.71 16.26
N GLN A 32 13.05 -0.20 15.78
CA GLN A 32 13.42 -1.41 16.52
C GLN A 32 14.16 -1.09 17.83
N ARG A 33 14.93 0.01 17.85
CA ARG A 33 15.70 0.41 19.02
C ARG A 33 14.89 1.19 20.05
N TYR A 34 14.02 2.10 19.60
CA TYR A 34 13.39 3.08 20.49
C TYR A 34 11.90 2.85 20.73
N TRP A 35 11.27 1.96 19.97
CA TRP A 35 9.82 1.73 20.06
C TRP A 35 9.45 0.27 20.23
N ALA A 36 10.00 -0.63 19.41
CA ALA A 36 9.58 -2.01 19.36
C ALA A 36 10.42 -2.92 20.29
N ASP A 37 9.79 -3.46 21.33
CA ASP A 37 10.36 -4.50 22.20
C ASP A 37 10.42 -5.87 21.51
N ASN A 38 9.50 -6.13 20.58
CA ASN A 38 9.42 -7.32 19.73
C ASN A 38 10.11 -7.05 18.40
N GLN A 39 9.39 -7.09 17.27
CA GLN A 39 9.96 -6.91 15.93
C GLN A 39 9.23 -5.77 15.20
N VAL A 40 9.96 -5.04 14.37
CA VAL A 40 9.38 -4.14 13.37
C VAL A 40 9.07 -4.91 12.09
N SER A 41 7.79 -5.05 11.75
CA SER A 41 7.39 -5.61 10.46
C SER A 41 7.51 -4.54 9.39
N CYS A 42 8.40 -4.74 8.42
CA CYS A 42 8.52 -3.90 7.24
C CYS A 42 9.01 -4.73 6.04
N THR A 43 8.54 -4.34 4.85
CA THR A 43 9.06 -4.87 3.58
C THR A 43 9.93 -3.80 2.94
N VAL A 44 11.24 -4.04 2.91
CA VAL A 44 12.21 -3.16 2.26
C VAL A 44 12.20 -3.43 0.77
N THR A 45 11.89 -2.40 -0.02
CA THR A 45 11.93 -2.50 -1.48
C THR A 45 13.24 -1.94 -2.00
N PHE A 46 13.83 -2.60 -3.00
CA PHE A 46 15.13 -2.20 -3.56
C PHE A 46 15.14 -2.35 -5.08
N ASP A 47 15.94 -1.54 -5.75
CA ASP A 47 16.23 -1.70 -7.17
C ASP A 47 17.21 -2.86 -7.39
N PRO A 48 16.84 -3.91 -8.15
CA PRO A 48 17.65 -5.12 -8.27
C PRO A 48 18.99 -4.90 -8.98
N GLU A 49 19.11 -3.90 -9.85
CA GLU A 49 20.32 -3.64 -10.62
C GLU A 49 21.30 -2.76 -9.84
N THR A 50 20.78 -1.71 -9.20
CA THR A 50 21.62 -0.69 -8.53
C THR A 50 21.82 -0.96 -7.05
N GLU A 51 20.81 -1.47 -6.34
CA GLU A 51 20.86 -1.72 -4.90
C GLU A 51 21.06 -3.22 -4.58
N GLY A 52 20.58 -4.11 -5.46
CA GLY A 52 20.67 -5.56 -5.31
C GLY A 52 22.08 -6.10 -4.97
N PRO A 53 23.15 -5.67 -5.66
CA PRO A 53 24.52 -6.10 -5.34
C PRO A 53 24.98 -5.74 -3.91
N HIS A 54 24.34 -4.76 -3.28
CA HIS A 54 24.72 -4.26 -1.95
C HIS A 54 23.96 -4.92 -0.79
N ILE A 55 22.98 -5.79 -1.06
CA ILE A 55 22.14 -6.41 -0.01
C ILE A 55 22.99 -7.10 1.06
N ALA A 56 24.00 -7.88 0.66
CA ALA A 56 24.85 -8.60 1.61
C ALA A 56 25.62 -7.66 2.55
N GLN A 57 26.07 -6.50 2.04
CA GLN A 57 26.75 -5.47 2.83
C GLN A 57 25.78 -4.78 3.79
N MET A 58 24.56 -4.48 3.33
CA MET A 58 23.53 -3.87 4.17
C MET A 58 23.08 -4.78 5.30
N LEU A 59 22.84 -6.07 5.01
CA LEU A 59 22.48 -7.04 6.06
C LEU A 59 23.59 -7.18 7.11
N GLN A 60 24.86 -7.16 6.70
CA GLN A 60 25.98 -7.15 7.64
C GLN A 60 26.01 -5.89 8.50
N TYR A 61 25.71 -4.73 7.94
CA TYR A 61 25.66 -3.46 8.69
C TYR A 61 24.53 -3.44 9.73
N PHE A 62 23.35 -3.96 9.38
CA PHE A 62 22.16 -3.95 10.25
C PHE A 62 21.97 -5.21 11.11
N GLN A 63 22.87 -6.21 11.02
CA GLN A 63 22.69 -7.53 11.64
C GLN A 63 22.43 -7.52 13.16
N TYR A 64 22.95 -6.52 13.88
CA TYR A 64 22.77 -6.37 15.34
C TYR A 64 21.69 -5.35 15.71
N GLN A 65 21.08 -4.71 14.72
CA GLN A 65 20.08 -3.67 14.91
C GLN A 65 18.66 -4.18 14.60
N LEU A 66 18.52 -5.10 13.65
CA LEU A 66 17.25 -5.65 13.21
C LEU A 66 17.07 -7.08 13.71
N LYS A 67 15.85 -7.42 14.18
CA LYS A 67 15.49 -8.81 14.52
C LYS A 67 15.05 -9.64 13.32
N GLY A 68 14.65 -8.98 12.24
CA GLY A 68 14.21 -9.60 11.00
C GLY A 68 13.83 -8.52 10.00
N VAL A 69 13.93 -8.86 8.71
CA VAL A 69 13.56 -7.97 7.62
C VAL A 69 13.01 -8.79 6.46
N SER A 70 11.94 -8.29 5.84
CA SER A 70 11.44 -8.80 4.56
C SER A 70 11.97 -7.91 3.45
N MET A 71 12.48 -8.48 2.37
CA MET A 71 13.00 -7.73 1.23
C MET A 71 12.25 -8.11 -0.04
N PHE A 72 11.90 -7.12 -0.85
CA PHE A 72 11.15 -7.32 -2.10
C PHE A 72 11.78 -6.53 -3.25
N PRO A 73 12.23 -7.18 -4.33
CA PRO A 73 12.81 -6.47 -5.47
C PRO A 73 11.72 -5.68 -6.21
N LYS A 74 11.98 -4.41 -6.49
CA LYS A 74 11.10 -3.58 -7.33
C LYS A 74 10.97 -4.24 -8.70
N GLN A 75 9.75 -4.34 -9.20
CA GLN A 75 9.45 -4.94 -10.50
C GLN A 75 9.06 -3.86 -11.51
N ASP A 76 9.26 -4.17 -12.79
CA ASP A 76 8.70 -3.38 -13.88
C ASP A 76 7.19 -3.63 -13.99
N TYR A 77 6.42 -2.69 -13.45
CA TYR A 77 4.95 -2.74 -13.42
C TYR A 77 4.29 -2.31 -14.73
N SER A 78 5.05 -1.82 -15.72
CA SER A 78 4.50 -1.40 -17.02
C SER A 78 3.81 -2.53 -17.80
N LYS A 79 4.06 -3.78 -17.40
CA LYS A 79 3.49 -4.99 -18.00
C LYS A 79 2.04 -5.24 -17.62
N TYR A 80 1.52 -4.56 -16.59
CA TYR A 80 0.16 -4.74 -16.11
C TYR A 80 -0.73 -3.61 -16.61
N PRO A 81 -1.72 -3.88 -17.48
CA PRO A 81 -2.57 -2.84 -18.05
C PRO A 81 -3.52 -2.19 -17.02
N GLN A 82 -3.79 -2.86 -15.90
CA GLN A 82 -4.63 -2.35 -14.81
C GLN A 82 -3.93 -2.60 -13.47
N LEU A 83 -3.10 -1.64 -13.07
CA LEU A 83 -2.47 -1.67 -11.75
C LEU A 83 -3.47 -1.22 -10.68
N PRO A 84 -3.49 -1.84 -9.49
CA PRO A 84 -4.30 -1.37 -8.38
C PRO A 84 -3.96 0.07 -7.95
N TYR A 85 -2.68 0.43 -8.04
CA TYR A 85 -2.18 1.77 -7.75
C TYR A 85 -1.39 2.29 -8.94
N GLU A 86 -1.71 3.50 -9.38
CA GLU A 86 -1.04 4.18 -10.47
C GLU A 86 -0.61 5.57 -10.01
N ALA A 87 0.61 5.94 -10.37
CA ALA A 87 1.15 7.24 -10.04
C ALA A 87 0.66 8.27 -11.07
N ILE A 88 -0.13 9.25 -10.61
CA ILE A 88 -0.75 10.27 -11.47
C ILE A 88 -0.25 11.68 -11.13
N SER A 89 -0.44 12.60 -12.07
CA SER A 89 -0.16 14.02 -11.82
C SER A 89 -1.25 14.66 -10.96
N GLU A 90 -0.90 15.75 -10.27
CA GLU A 90 -1.86 16.53 -9.48
C GLU A 90 -3.01 17.07 -10.34
N ALA A 91 -2.73 17.53 -11.56
CA ALA A 91 -3.76 17.99 -12.49
C ALA A 91 -4.74 16.87 -12.85
N THR A 92 -4.22 15.66 -13.12
CA THR A 92 -5.05 14.47 -13.38
C THR A 92 -5.92 14.14 -12.17
N TYR A 93 -5.34 14.15 -10.96
CA TYR A 93 -6.08 13.94 -9.72
C TYR A 93 -7.20 14.97 -9.54
N ALA A 94 -6.92 16.25 -9.76
CA ALA A 94 -7.90 17.32 -9.65
C ALA A 94 -9.05 17.15 -10.67
N GLU A 95 -8.76 16.76 -11.92
CA GLU A 95 -9.81 16.49 -12.90
C GLU A 95 -10.67 15.27 -12.53
N MET A 96 -10.04 14.18 -12.08
CA MET A 96 -10.75 12.96 -11.67
C MET A 96 -11.66 13.19 -10.46
N THR A 97 -11.24 14.03 -9.52
CA THR A 97 -11.97 14.25 -8.27
C THR A 97 -13.15 15.21 -8.40
N LYS A 98 -13.17 16.12 -9.39
CA LYS A 98 -14.28 17.06 -9.63
C LYS A 98 -15.64 16.38 -9.79
N GLY A 99 -15.66 15.17 -10.38
CA GLY A 99 -16.88 14.40 -10.62
C GLY A 99 -17.35 13.55 -9.44
N LEU A 100 -16.56 13.46 -8.36
CA LEU A 100 -16.87 12.56 -7.24
C LEU A 100 -17.97 13.16 -6.37
N LYS A 101 -19.05 12.39 -6.17
CA LYS A 101 -20.12 12.76 -5.25
C LYS A 101 -19.76 12.30 -3.83
N PRO A 102 -20.14 13.05 -2.78
CA PRO A 102 -19.98 12.61 -1.40
C PRO A 102 -20.65 11.25 -1.19
N ILE A 103 -19.90 10.30 -0.63
CA ILE A 103 -20.44 8.98 -0.31
C ILE A 103 -21.36 9.12 0.91
N SER A 104 -22.65 8.79 0.75
CA SER A 104 -23.59 8.75 1.87
C SER A 104 -23.72 7.34 2.42
N PHE A 105 -23.09 7.09 3.56
CA PHE A 105 -23.23 5.83 4.29
C PHE A 105 -24.54 5.71 5.09
N GLN A 106 -25.44 6.69 5.02
CA GLN A 106 -26.70 6.66 5.79
C GLN A 106 -27.64 5.57 5.32
N LYS A 107 -27.66 5.25 4.02
CA LYS A 107 -28.49 4.18 3.45
C LYS A 107 -27.98 2.77 3.75
N GLU A 108 -26.76 2.64 4.26
CA GLU A 108 -26.09 1.38 4.61
C GLU A 108 -26.04 1.16 6.14
N ARG A 109 -26.64 2.06 6.94
CA ARG A 109 -26.71 1.92 8.41
C ARG A 109 -28.10 1.37 8.74
N GLY A 110 -28.16 0.08 9.07
CA GLY A 110 -29.41 -0.57 9.50
C GLY A 110 -30.26 -1.18 8.38
N LYS A 111 -29.71 -1.39 7.18
CA LYS A 111 -30.32 -2.33 6.23
C LYS A 111 -29.80 -3.72 6.54
N GLU A 112 -30.71 -4.63 6.87
CA GLU A 112 -30.41 -6.06 6.83
C GLU A 112 -29.96 -6.41 5.42
N ALA A 113 -28.89 -7.19 5.33
CA ALA A 113 -28.50 -7.92 4.13
C ALA A 113 -29.73 -8.57 3.47
N LYS A 114 -30.15 -8.06 2.32
CA LYS A 114 -31.12 -8.76 1.48
C LYS A 114 -30.35 -9.37 0.32
N VAL A 115 -30.61 -10.66 0.07
CA VAL A 115 -30.30 -11.28 -1.21
C VAL A 115 -30.92 -10.37 -2.27
N GLY A 116 -30.07 -9.71 -3.07
CA GLY A 116 -30.58 -8.84 -4.12
C GLY A 116 -31.50 -9.65 -5.02
N GLU A 117 -32.64 -9.08 -5.44
CA GLU A 117 -33.61 -9.74 -6.33
C GLU A 117 -32.97 -10.23 -7.66
N ASN A 118 -31.75 -9.76 -7.98
CA ASN A 118 -30.95 -10.18 -9.13
C ASN A 118 -29.61 -10.87 -8.78
N ALA A 119 -29.35 -11.21 -7.50
CA ALA A 119 -28.14 -11.93 -7.08
C ALA A 119 -28.12 -13.40 -7.52
N HIS A 120 -29.28 -13.92 -7.95
CA HIS A 120 -29.49 -15.34 -8.21
C HIS A 120 -28.86 -15.89 -9.50
N ALA A 121 -28.17 -15.08 -10.31
CA ALA A 121 -27.62 -15.55 -11.59
C ALA A 121 -26.11 -15.88 -11.55
N MET A 122 -25.34 -15.36 -10.59
CA MET A 122 -23.87 -15.48 -10.66
C MET A 122 -23.19 -15.94 -9.37
N PHE A 123 -23.77 -15.65 -8.19
CA PHE A 123 -23.20 -16.07 -6.90
C PHE A 123 -24.34 -16.37 -5.90
N PRO A 124 -24.89 -17.59 -5.91
CA PRO A 124 -26.05 -17.96 -5.08
C PRO A 124 -25.78 -17.87 -3.56
N ASP A 125 -24.52 -17.78 -3.15
CA ASP A 125 -24.08 -17.82 -1.74
C ASP A 125 -23.46 -16.49 -1.28
N ALA A 126 -23.54 -15.42 -2.09
CA ALA A 126 -22.95 -14.13 -1.73
C ALA A 126 -23.77 -13.42 -0.65
N VAL A 127 -23.38 -13.61 0.60
CA VAL A 127 -23.88 -12.83 1.73
C VAL A 127 -23.05 -11.55 1.88
N SER A 128 -23.69 -10.40 2.13
CA SER A 128 -22.95 -9.17 2.41
C SER A 128 -22.07 -9.42 3.63
N PHE A 129 -20.80 -9.03 3.54
CA PHE A 129 -19.73 -9.03 4.53
C PHE A 129 -19.32 -7.70 5.14
N CYS A 130 -19.18 -7.52 6.45
CA CYS A 130 -18.35 -6.41 6.95
C CYS A 130 -17.50 -6.80 8.16
N ASN A 131 -16.30 -6.21 8.23
CA ASN A 131 -15.40 -6.30 9.38
C ASN A 131 -15.03 -4.88 9.86
N ASN A 132 -15.44 -4.57 11.11
CA ASN A 132 -15.48 -3.28 11.82
C ASN A 132 -16.64 -2.31 11.45
N ASP A 133 -17.14 -1.54 12.45
CA ASP A 133 -18.23 -0.51 12.51
C ASP A 133 -19.45 -0.52 11.55
N LYS A 134 -19.57 -1.48 10.64
CA LYS A 134 -20.78 -1.87 9.90
C LYS A 134 -20.76 -3.36 9.61
N CYS A 135 -21.91 -3.89 9.19
CA CYS A 135 -22.29 -5.30 9.17
C CYS A 135 -22.25 -5.93 7.77
N ASP A 136 -21.88 -7.21 7.69
CA ASP A 136 -22.86 -8.27 7.39
C ASP A 136 -22.22 -9.69 7.34
N LEU A 137 -23.08 -10.68 7.08
CA LEU A 137 -23.37 -12.05 7.52
C LEU A 137 -22.41 -13.23 7.25
N HIS A 138 -22.40 -14.15 8.22
CA HIS A 138 -21.94 -15.54 8.08
C HIS A 138 -23.09 -16.54 8.33
N LEU A 139 -23.37 -17.34 7.30
CA LEU A 139 -24.08 -18.64 7.20
C LEU A 139 -25.41 -18.83 7.96
#